data_AF-A0A2S6NCG2-F1
#
_entry.id   AF-A0A2S6NCG2-F1
#
_cell.length_a   1.000
_cell.length_b   1.000
_cell.length_c   1.000
_cell.angle_alpha   90.00
_cell.angle_beta   90.00
_cell.angle_gamma   90.00
#
_symmetry.space_group_name_H-M   'P 1'
#
loop_
_entity.id
_entity.type
_entity.pdbx_description
1 polymer ?
#
loop_
_entity_poly.entity_id
_entity_poly.type
_entity_poly.pdbx_seq_one_letter_code
_entity_poly.pdbx_strand_id
1 'polypeptide(L)'
;MIVQRTTSATSKSLYSPEQRARRDATPWTLVQGVLAPFQFLVFLVSLVLVIRYLATDQGQDVATVSIVVKTVTLYTIMITGAIWEKVVFGVYLFAEPFFWEDVFSMLVIALHTTYLVALLTHAFDVRTQMMIALAAYATYVVNAAQFLLKLRAARLQGANGVAATECAP
;
A
#
# COMPACT_ATOMS: atom_id res chain seq x y z
N MET A 1 -33.68 -37.35 9.31
CA MET A 1 -32.23 -37.14 9.48
C MET A 1 -31.90 -35.81 8.79
N ILE A 2 -31.89 -34.69 9.52
CA ILE A 2 -31.64 -33.36 8.95
C ILE A 2 -30.16 -33.05 9.16
N VAL A 3 -29.38 -33.06 8.07
CA VAL A 3 -27.99 -32.60 8.09
C VAL A 3 -28.01 -31.07 8.10
N GLN A 4 -27.85 -30.47 9.27
CA GLN A 4 -27.49 -29.05 9.35
C GLN A 4 -26.06 -28.89 8.83
N ARG A 5 -25.93 -28.41 7.59
CA ARG A 5 -24.67 -27.81 7.13
C ARG A 5 -24.53 -26.46 7.82
N THR A 6 -23.82 -26.42 8.94
CA THR A 6 -23.22 -25.19 9.46
C THR A 6 -22.13 -24.76 8.48
N THR A 7 -22.48 -23.96 7.48
CA THR A 7 -21.49 -23.15 6.77
C THR A 7 -21.05 -22.04 7.71
N SER A 8 -20.17 -22.36 8.67
CA SER A 8 -19.37 -21.33 9.32
C SER A 8 -18.53 -20.72 8.22
N ALA A 9 -18.85 -19.51 7.79
CA ALA A 9 -17.93 -18.71 6.99
C ALA A 9 -16.71 -18.44 7.88
N THR A 10 -15.75 -19.36 7.86
CA THR A 10 -14.47 -19.21 8.54
C THR A 10 -13.86 -17.97 7.92
N SER A 11 -13.80 -16.86 8.68
CA SER A 11 -13.02 -15.70 8.28
C SER A 11 -11.62 -16.21 7.96
N LYS A 12 -11.26 -16.24 6.67
CA LYS A 12 -9.97 -16.77 6.23
C LYS A 12 -8.89 -15.96 6.96
N SER A 13 -8.19 -16.60 7.89
CA SER A 13 -7.10 -15.96 8.64
C SER A 13 -6.07 -15.42 7.65
N LEU A 14 -5.60 -14.20 7.87
CA LEU A 14 -4.61 -13.54 7.00
C LEU A 14 -3.31 -14.34 6.86
N TYR A 15 -3.00 -15.17 7.87
CA TYR A 15 -1.82 -16.03 7.92
C TYR A 15 -2.17 -17.42 8.45
N SER A 16 -1.56 -18.46 7.88
CA SER A 16 -1.38 -19.77 8.54
C SER A 16 -0.43 -19.63 9.75
N PRO A 17 -0.40 -20.61 10.68
CA PRO A 17 0.57 -20.61 11.77
C PRO A 17 2.01 -20.52 11.30
N GLU A 18 2.37 -21.23 10.23
CA GLU A 18 3.72 -21.24 9.66
C GLU A 18 4.06 -19.91 8.99
N GLN A 19 3.10 -19.30 8.28
CA GLN A 19 3.26 -17.96 7.69
C GLN A 19 3.47 -16.91 8.78
N ARG A 20 2.73 -17.00 9.89
CA ARG A 20 2.89 -16.10 11.04
C ARG A 20 4.26 -16.26 11.68
N ALA A 21 4.72 -17.50 11.89
CA ALA A 21 6.06 -17.76 12.41
C ALA A 21 7.17 -17.19 11.51
N ARG A 22 7.05 -17.36 10.19
CA ARG A 22 8.01 -16.75 9.23
C ARG A 22 7.98 -15.22 9.29
N ARG A 23 6.81 -14.61 9.35
CA ARG A 23 6.65 -13.15 9.48
C ARG A 23 7.37 -12.64 10.73
N ASP A 24 7.09 -13.26 11.87
CA ASP A 24 7.58 -12.81 13.18
C ASP A 24 9.09 -13.06 13.34
N ALA A 25 9.66 -14.00 12.59
CA ALA A 25 11.09 -14.29 12.58
C ALA A 25 11.94 -13.30 11.75
N THR A 26 11.34 -12.32 11.06
CA THR A 26 12.08 -11.39 10.17
C THR A 26 11.80 -9.92 10.47
N PRO A 27 12.74 -9.00 10.18
CA PRO A 27 12.56 -7.57 10.47
C PRO A 27 11.64 -6.88 9.45
N TRP A 28 11.22 -7.58 8.41
CA TRP A 28 10.55 -6.99 7.26
C TRP A 28 9.20 -6.34 7.62
N THR A 29 8.44 -6.89 8.58
CA THR A 29 7.22 -6.23 9.05
C THR A 29 7.52 -4.90 9.76
N LEU A 30 8.63 -4.81 10.50
CA LEU A 30 9.07 -3.54 11.10
C LEU A 30 9.50 -2.55 10.00
N VAL A 31 10.25 -3.00 9.00
CA VAL A 31 10.64 -2.19 7.84
C VAL A 31 9.41 -1.58 7.15
N GLN A 32 8.39 -2.41 6.88
CA GLN A 32 7.13 -1.91 6.31
C GLN A 32 6.39 -0.97 7.26
N GLY A 33 6.39 -1.27 8.56
CA GLY A 33 5.79 -0.44 9.60
C GLY A 33 6.40 0.97 9.72
N VAL A 34 7.67 1.15 9.32
CA VAL A 34 8.34 2.45 9.26
C VAL A 34 8.19 3.11 7.88
N LEU A 35 8.37 2.34 6.81
CA LEU A 35 8.29 2.86 5.44
C LEU A 35 6.88 3.33 5.08
N ALA A 36 5.81 2.67 5.54
CA ALA A 36 4.45 3.08 5.21
C ALA A 36 4.07 4.47 5.77
N PRO A 37 4.30 4.80 7.06
CA PRO A 37 4.13 6.16 7.57
C PRO A 37 5.03 7.18 6.88
N PHE A 38 6.30 6.85 6.65
CA PHE A 38 7.23 7.74 5.95
C PHE A 38 6.72 8.07 4.54
N GLN A 39 6.29 7.05 3.80
CA GLN A 39 5.73 7.20 2.46
C GLN A 39 4.45 8.05 2.45
N PHE A 40 3.61 7.93 3.49
CA PHE A 40 2.43 8.77 3.66
C PHE A 40 2.79 10.25 3.92
N LEU A 41 3.83 10.52 4.69
CA LEU A 41 4.31 11.90 4.90
C LEU A 41 4.88 12.51 3.61
N VAL A 42 5.72 11.76 2.89
CA VAL A 42 6.27 12.18 1.60
C VAL A 42 5.15 12.45 0.59
N PHE A 43 4.10 11.61 0.60
CA PHE A 43 2.88 11.82 -0.16
C PHE A 43 2.22 13.17 0.16
N LEU A 44 1.93 13.46 1.43
CA LEU A 44 1.24 14.69 1.81
C LEU A 44 2.03 15.94 1.42
N VAL A 45 3.33 15.95 1.68
CA VAL A 45 4.21 17.06 1.29
C VAL A 45 4.17 17.27 -0.22
N SER A 46 4.32 16.19 -1.00
CA SER A 46 4.31 16.30 -2.45
C SER A 46 2.95 16.74 -3.00
N LEU A 47 1.83 16.23 -2.43
CA LEU A 47 0.48 16.64 -2.82
C LEU A 47 0.28 18.15 -2.63
N VAL A 48 0.70 18.70 -1.48
CA VAL A 48 0.59 20.14 -1.21
C VAL A 48 1.43 20.95 -2.20
N LEU A 49 2.66 20.52 -2.51
CA LEU A 49 3.52 21.21 -3.47
C LEU A 49 2.97 21.17 -4.90
N VAL A 50 2.42 20.04 -5.34
CA VAL A 50 1.78 19.90 -6.65
C VAL A 50 0.54 20.79 -6.75
N ILE A 51 -0.33 20.79 -5.74
CA ILE A 51 -1.52 21.66 -5.71
C ILE A 51 -1.10 23.14 -5.70
N ARG A 52 -0.09 23.51 -4.90
CA ARG A 52 0.44 24.87 -4.85
C ARG A 52 0.91 25.32 -6.23
N TYR A 53 1.70 24.51 -6.92
CA TYR A 53 2.15 24.82 -8.27
C TYR A 53 0.95 24.99 -9.22
N LEU A 54 0.02 24.04 -9.26
CA LEU A 54 -1.15 24.12 -10.15
C LEU A 54 -2.07 25.32 -9.88
N ALA A 55 -2.10 25.81 -8.64
CA ALA A 55 -2.95 26.94 -8.24
C ALA A 55 -2.28 28.31 -8.42
N THR A 56 -0.95 28.38 -8.45
CA THR A 56 -0.20 29.65 -8.39
C THR A 56 0.84 29.81 -9.50
N ASP A 57 1.09 28.77 -10.29
CA ASP A 57 2.19 28.66 -11.25
C ASP A 57 3.59 28.85 -10.64
N GLN A 58 3.72 28.75 -9.31
CA GLN A 58 4.99 28.91 -8.59
C GLN A 58 5.47 27.61 -7.93
N GLY A 59 6.79 27.42 -7.91
CA GLY A 59 7.41 26.26 -7.26
C GLY A 59 7.35 24.97 -8.06
N GLN A 60 7.39 25.07 -9.39
CA GLN A 60 7.48 23.92 -10.28
C GLN A 60 8.60 22.95 -9.87
N ASP A 61 9.82 23.47 -9.66
CA ASP A 61 10.99 22.62 -9.38
C ASP A 61 10.84 21.85 -8.07
N VAL A 62 10.35 22.50 -7.02
CA VAL A 62 10.10 21.83 -5.72
C VAL A 62 8.98 20.80 -5.81
N ALA A 63 7.93 21.06 -6.62
CA ALA A 63 6.90 20.07 -6.90
C ALA A 63 7.49 18.86 -7.63
N THR A 64 8.25 19.07 -8.70
CA THR A 64 8.93 18.02 -9.47
C THR A 64 9.86 17.19 -8.59
N VAL A 65 10.75 17.83 -7.82
CA VAL A 65 11.66 17.15 -6.89
C VAL A 65 10.89 16.31 -5.87
N SER A 66 9.79 16.84 -5.33
CA SER A 66 8.96 16.09 -4.38
C SER A 66 8.33 14.82 -5.00
N ILE A 67 7.92 14.87 -6.27
CA ILE A 67 7.37 13.71 -6.99
C ILE A 67 8.46 12.67 -7.21
N VAL A 68 9.68 13.09 -7.58
CA VAL A 68 10.83 12.20 -7.75
C VAL A 68 11.18 11.52 -6.42
N VAL A 69 11.27 12.27 -5.32
CA VAL A 69 11.54 11.72 -3.97
C VAL A 69 10.46 10.72 -3.56
N LYS A 70 9.18 11.05 -3.79
CA LYS A 70 8.06 10.11 -3.57
C LYS A 70 8.20 8.85 -4.41
N THR A 71 8.62 8.97 -5.67
CA THR A 71 8.79 7.84 -6.59
C THR A 71 9.92 6.91 -6.12
N VAL A 72 11.06 7.45 -5.71
CA VAL A 72 12.15 6.66 -5.13
C VAL A 72 11.68 5.92 -3.87
N THR A 73 11.00 6.62 -2.98
CA THR A 73 10.43 6.04 -1.75
C THR A 73 9.41 4.94 -2.07
N LEU A 74 8.59 5.12 -3.12
CA LEU A 74 7.65 4.11 -3.64
C LEU A 74 8.37 2.85 -4.10
N TYR A 75 9.42 2.98 -4.90
CA TYR A 75 10.19 1.81 -5.32
C TYR A 75 10.84 1.11 -4.14
N THR A 76 11.36 1.85 -3.16
CA THR A 76 11.94 1.24 -1.94
C THR A 76 10.91 0.42 -1.16
N ILE A 77 9.73 0.99 -0.86
CA ILE A 77 8.70 0.26 -0.11
C ILE A 77 8.16 -0.93 -0.91
N MET A 78 8.05 -0.80 -2.24
CA MET A 78 7.61 -1.90 -3.10
C MET A 78 8.60 -3.05 -3.11
N ILE A 79 9.89 -2.78 -3.33
CA ILE A 79 10.93 -3.82 -3.39
C ILE A 79 11.00 -4.55 -2.04
N THR A 80 11.01 -3.81 -0.94
CA THR A 80 11.05 -4.39 0.41
C THR A 80 9.75 -5.13 0.76
N GLY A 81 8.60 -4.65 0.27
CA GLY A 81 7.31 -5.34 0.39
C GLY A 81 7.29 -6.66 -0.38
N ALA A 82 7.84 -6.67 -1.59
CA ALA A 82 7.92 -7.87 -2.39
C ALA A 82 8.84 -8.94 -1.75
N ILE A 83 9.95 -8.51 -1.16
CA ILE A 83 10.82 -9.40 -0.37
C ILE A 83 10.09 -9.95 0.85
N TRP A 84 9.33 -9.10 1.56
CA TRP A 84 8.51 -9.53 2.70
C TRP A 84 7.50 -10.61 2.27
N GLU A 85 6.77 -10.39 1.17
CA GLU A 85 5.84 -11.40 0.64
C GLU A 85 6.54 -12.69 0.26
N LYS A 86 7.73 -12.60 -0.36
CA LYS A 86 8.49 -13.79 -0.73
C LYS A 86 8.85 -14.64 0.48
N VAL A 87 9.26 -14.00 1.56
CA VAL A 87 9.60 -14.67 2.83
C VAL A 87 8.38 -15.29 3.50
N VAL A 88 7.25 -14.58 3.52
CA VAL A 88 6.04 -15.04 4.25
C VAL A 88 5.23 -16.04 3.42
N PHE A 89 4.98 -15.74 2.14
CA PHE A 89 4.05 -16.47 1.27
C PHE A 89 4.72 -17.31 0.18
N GLY A 90 6.03 -17.12 -0.06
CA GLY A 90 6.77 -17.87 -1.07
C GLY A 90 6.69 -17.28 -2.48
N VAL A 91 6.01 -16.14 -2.67
CA VAL A 91 5.88 -15.40 -3.94
C VAL A 91 6.26 -13.94 -3.74
N TYR A 92 6.80 -13.27 -4.77
CA TYR A 92 7.25 -11.88 -4.61
C TYR A 92 6.11 -10.87 -4.53
N LEU A 93 4.98 -11.11 -5.20
CA LEU A 93 3.80 -10.25 -5.18
C LEU A 93 2.59 -11.12 -5.45
N PHE A 94 1.41 -10.55 -5.22
CA PHE A 94 0.11 -11.14 -5.50
C PHE A 94 -0.18 -12.36 -4.64
N ALA A 95 0.33 -12.40 -3.41
CA ALA A 95 -0.16 -13.36 -2.43
C ALA A 95 -1.70 -13.20 -2.32
N GLU A 96 -2.44 -14.31 -2.25
CA GLU A 96 -3.91 -14.29 -2.26
C GLU A 96 -4.52 -13.24 -1.30
N PRO A 97 -4.01 -13.04 -0.07
CA PRO A 97 -4.56 -12.04 0.84
C PRO A 97 -4.22 -10.58 0.50
N PHE A 98 -3.26 -10.33 -0.40
CA PHE A 98 -2.74 -9.00 -0.78
C PHE A 98 -2.92 -8.67 -2.27
N PHE A 99 -3.52 -9.58 -3.04
CA PHE A 99 -3.65 -9.48 -4.49
C PHE A 99 -4.17 -8.11 -4.97
N TRP A 100 -5.26 -7.62 -4.36
CA TRP A 100 -5.86 -6.36 -4.78
C TRP A 100 -4.99 -5.16 -4.41
N GLU A 101 -4.37 -5.15 -3.23
CA GLU A 101 -3.41 -4.10 -2.87
C GLU A 101 -2.22 -4.05 -3.84
N ASP A 102 -1.75 -5.21 -4.31
CA ASP A 102 -0.66 -5.27 -5.29
C ASP A 102 -1.08 -4.78 -6.67
N VAL A 103 -2.31 -5.09 -7.12
CA VAL A 103 -2.84 -4.55 -8.39
C VAL A 103 -2.85 -3.01 -8.36
N PHE A 104 -3.34 -2.41 -7.28
CA PHE A 104 -3.34 -0.96 -7.13
C PHE A 104 -1.93 -0.39 -6.97
N SER A 105 -1.05 -1.07 -6.23
CA SER A 105 0.36 -0.66 -6.08
C SER A 105 1.10 -0.68 -7.42
N MET A 106 0.83 -1.67 -8.28
CA MET A 106 1.37 -1.73 -9.63
C MET A 106 0.86 -0.59 -10.51
N LEU A 107 -0.42 -0.21 -10.38
CA LEU A 107 -0.96 0.96 -11.07
C LEU A 107 -0.30 2.26 -10.58
N VAL A 108 -0.11 2.43 -9.28
CA VAL A 108 0.61 3.58 -8.70
C VAL A 108 2.05 3.65 -9.24
N ILE A 109 2.75 2.52 -9.29
CA ILE A 109 4.10 2.40 -9.86
C ILE A 109 4.10 2.75 -11.34
N ALA A 110 3.15 2.25 -12.12
CA ALA A 110 3.04 2.54 -13.55
C ALA A 110 2.85 4.04 -13.81
N LEU A 111 1.99 4.71 -13.03
CA LEU A 111 1.76 6.16 -13.15
C LEU A 111 2.99 6.98 -12.74
N HIS A 112 3.66 6.62 -11.65
CA HIS A 112 4.91 7.26 -11.25
C HIS A 112 6.04 7.04 -12.27
N THR A 113 6.12 5.85 -12.87
CA THR A 113 7.11 5.55 -13.90
C THR A 113 6.81 6.34 -15.17
N THR A 114 5.52 6.45 -15.54
CA THR A 114 5.07 7.31 -16.64
C THR A 114 5.46 8.76 -16.41
N TYR A 115 5.31 9.27 -15.18
CA TYR A 115 5.77 10.61 -14.81
C TYR A 115 7.28 10.77 -15.02
N LEU A 116 8.11 9.83 -14.56
CA LEU A 116 9.55 9.91 -14.75
C LEU A 116 9.95 9.87 -16.23
N VAL A 117 9.29 9.03 -17.04
CA VAL A 117 9.51 9.00 -18.49
C VAL A 117 9.15 10.35 -19.12
N ALA A 118 8.00 10.93 -18.76
CA ALA A 118 7.58 12.24 -19.23
C ALA A 118 8.59 13.34 -18.87
N LEU A 119 9.13 13.29 -17.65
CA LEU A 119 10.14 14.23 -17.16
C LEU A 119 11.45 14.13 -17.95
N LEU A 120 11.92 12.91 -18.23
CA LEU A 120 13.19 12.67 -18.93
C LEU A 120 13.12 12.92 -20.44
N THR A 121 11.98 12.65 -21.05
CA THR A 121 11.78 12.76 -22.51
C THR A 121 11.21 14.10 -22.94
N HIS A 122 10.74 14.91 -21.99
CA HIS A 122 9.96 16.12 -22.24
C HIS A 122 8.72 15.86 -23.13
N ALA A 123 8.18 14.64 -23.11
CA ALA A 123 7.05 14.23 -23.97
C ALA A 123 5.73 14.97 -23.65
N PHE A 124 5.61 15.50 -22.43
CA PHE A 124 4.43 16.23 -21.98
C PHE A 124 4.83 17.57 -21.35
N ASP A 125 3.94 18.55 -21.45
CA ASP A 125 4.06 19.81 -20.72
C ASP A 125 3.95 19.56 -19.20
N VAL A 126 4.47 20.51 -18.42
CA VAL A 126 4.55 20.37 -16.96
C VAL A 126 3.17 20.16 -16.34
N ARG A 127 2.13 20.83 -16.85
CA ARG A 127 0.78 20.67 -16.33
C ARG A 127 0.28 19.23 -16.46
N THR A 128 0.48 18.60 -17.63
CA THR A 128 0.12 17.20 -17.85
C THR A 128 0.92 16.26 -16.95
N GLN A 129 2.23 16.54 -16.75
CA GLN A 129 3.04 15.78 -15.80
C GLN A 129 2.44 15.84 -14.38
N MET A 130 2.03 17.02 -13.91
CA MET A 130 1.38 17.16 -12.59
C MET A 130 0.05 16.42 -12.51
N MET A 131 -0.73 16.38 -13.59
CA MET A 131 -1.97 15.59 -13.65
C MET A 131 -1.72 14.08 -13.56
N ILE A 132 -0.63 13.58 -14.17
CA ILE A 132 -0.20 12.18 -14.02
C ILE A 132 0.16 11.89 -12.56
N ALA A 133 0.89 12.79 -11.89
CA ALA A 133 1.21 12.66 -10.47
C ALA A 133 -0.06 12.65 -9.61
N LEU A 134 -1.03 13.55 -9.86
CA LEU A 134 -2.31 13.56 -9.14
C LEU A 134 -3.13 12.28 -9.38
N ALA A 135 -3.10 11.71 -10.58
CA ALA A 135 -3.72 10.42 -10.85
C ALA A 135 -3.07 9.31 -10.00
N ALA A 136 -1.74 9.26 -9.94
CA ALA A 136 -1.02 8.33 -9.05
C ALA A 136 -1.42 8.52 -7.58
N TYR A 137 -1.65 9.76 -7.17
CA TYR A 137 -1.99 10.11 -5.78
C TYR A 137 -3.41 9.66 -5.44
N ALA A 138 -4.36 9.84 -6.35
CA ALA A 138 -5.70 9.32 -6.20
C ALA A 138 -5.70 7.79 -6.10
N THR A 139 -4.95 7.09 -6.97
CA THR A 139 -4.80 5.62 -6.89
C THR A 139 -4.14 5.19 -5.58
N TYR A 140 -3.13 5.92 -5.10
CA TYR A 140 -2.49 5.66 -3.82
C TYR A 140 -3.46 5.78 -2.64
N VAL A 141 -4.36 6.76 -2.65
CA VAL A 141 -5.40 6.92 -1.61
C VAL A 141 -6.34 5.72 -1.57
N VAL A 142 -6.71 5.17 -2.74
CA VAL A 142 -7.51 3.93 -2.81
C VAL A 142 -6.75 2.77 -2.16
N ASN A 143 -5.47 2.59 -2.49
CA ASN A 143 -4.63 1.55 -1.91
C ASN A 143 -4.48 1.71 -0.37
N ALA A 144 -4.25 2.93 0.10
CA ALA A 144 -4.15 3.23 1.53
C ALA A 144 -5.47 2.94 2.26
N ALA A 145 -6.62 3.25 1.64
CA ALA A 145 -7.92 2.93 2.20
C ALA A 145 -8.13 1.40 2.33
N GLN A 146 -7.71 0.61 1.34
CA GLN A 146 -7.74 -0.86 1.42
C GLN A 146 -6.96 -1.36 2.65
N PHE A 147 -5.73 -0.87 2.85
CA PHE A 147 -4.92 -1.21 4.02
C PHE A 147 -5.59 -0.83 5.36
N LEU A 148 -6.17 0.37 5.46
CA LEU A 148 -6.85 0.81 6.68
C LEU A 148 -8.07 -0.06 7.01
N LEU A 149 -8.87 -0.41 6.00
CA LEU A 149 -10.01 -1.30 6.16
C LEU A 149 -9.57 -2.70 6.60
N LYS A 150 -8.50 -3.24 6.00
CA LYS A 150 -7.90 -4.53 6.39
C LYS A 150 -7.41 -4.52 7.85
N LEU A 151 -6.73 -3.45 8.28
CA LEU A 151 -6.28 -3.28 9.66
C LEU A 151 -7.45 -3.22 10.65
N ARG A 152 -8.51 -2.48 10.29
CA ARG A 152 -9.73 -2.40 11.10
C ARG A 152 -10.40 -3.77 11.25
N ALA A 153 -10.53 -4.52 10.16
CA ALA A 153 -11.09 -5.87 10.19
C ALA A 153 -10.28 -6.82 11.09
N ALA A 154 -8.95 -6.78 10.99
CA ALA A 154 -8.07 -7.60 11.83
C ALA A 154 -8.20 -7.26 13.33
N ARG A 155 -8.33 -5.98 13.68
CA ARG A 155 -8.56 -5.53 15.07
C ARG A 155 -9.90 -6.04 15.63
N LEU A 156 -10.97 -5.96 14.83
CA LEU A 156 -12.30 -6.43 15.25
C LEU A 156 -12.35 -7.96 15.44
N GLN A 157 -11.67 -8.71 14.56
CA GLN A 157 -11.55 -10.17 14.71
C GLN A 157 -10.75 -10.56 15.97
N GLY A 158 -9.68 -9.82 16.28
CA GLY A 158 -8.92 -10.00 17.52
C GLY A 158 -9.75 -9.75 18.78
N ALA A 159 -10.60 -8.71 18.77
CA ALA A 159 -11.51 -8.42 19.89
C ALA A 159 -12.59 -9.50 20.09
N ASN A 160 -13.16 -10.01 19.00
CA ASN A 160 -14.19 -11.06 19.08
C ASN A 160 -13.64 -12.44 19.43
N GLY A 161 -12.37 -12.73 19.10
CA GLY A 161 -11.70 -13.98 19.49
C GLY A 161 -11.42 -14.08 21.00
N VAL A 162 -11.14 -12.95 21.66
CA VAL A 162 -10.94 -12.89 23.13
C VAL A 162 -12.29 -13.12 23.85
N ALA A 163 -13.36 -12.48 23.40
CA ALA A 163 -14.69 -12.64 23.99
C ALA A 163 -15.26 -14.07 23.85
N ALA A 164 -14.90 -14.81 22.80
CA ALA A 164 -15.32 -16.20 22.62
C ALA A 164 -14.54 -17.20 23.50
N THR A 165 -13.32 -16.84 23.95
CA THR A 165 -12.49 -17.70 24.80
C THR A 165 -12.85 -17.55 26.28
N GLU A 166 -13.38 -16.40 26.69
CA GLU A 166 -13.86 -16.14 28.07
C GLU A 166 -15.24 -16.74 28.40
N CYS A 167 -15.98 -17.21 27.38
CA CYS A 167 -17.32 -17.79 27.55
C CYS A 167 -17.36 -19.32 27.40
N ALA A 168 -16.20 -19.99 27.35
CA ALA A 168 -16.11 -21.45 27.35
C ALA A 168 -16.04 -21.97 28.80
N PRO A 169 -17.08 -22.68 29.30
CA PRO A 169 -17.09 -23.27 30.64
C PRO A 169 -16.19 -24.52 30.76
#